data_AF-A0A7J8TDY8-F1
#
_entry.id   AF-A0A7J8TDY8-F1
#
_cell.length_a   1.000
_cell.length_b   1.000
_cell.length_c   1.000
_cell.angle_alpha   90.00
_cell.angle_beta   90.00
_cell.angle_gamma   90.00
#
_symmetry.space_group_name_H-M   'P 1'
#
loop_
_entity.id
_entity.type
_entity.pdbx_description
1 polymer ?
#
loop_
_entity_poly.entity_id
_entity_poly.type
_entity_poly.pdbx_seq_one_letter_code
_entity_poly.pdbx_strand_id
1 'polypeptide(L)'
;MMDTEGSEIHMGDLGGAASAKTEDGEIWTFSVRAFGTPRPERTINVNYDGFAEDVKVGDELLVDGGMVRFEVTEKIGPDVKCRCTDPGLLLPQANLTLWRNGSLVSERNAMLPTISSKVVTSLTDGKGNRLETYEQIPSEILQFYKNLIGTADRRVTKCPDSLRELLQIALPEAVFLKIVNADEKFEEIYAMVLINKNNFVEIYDPYQFQLLVIGGNGHCGLNGGNMELESVGSQICLPKPVGGLCMKDSEDWNRASMRKHIKTILVGEGFLWISGLQAYALKGNTLWQSLLPDQAFSFFYTQDWLDIDFGIAEGVDFIAISFVKSAEVINHLKSYIAARACGSEIAVIAKMESVDSLKNLEEIIQASDGAMVARGDLGAQIPLEQVPSAQQKIVQLCRQLNKPVIVASQLLESMIEYPTPTRAEVADVSEAVRQRADALMLSGESAMGQYPEKALAVLRSVSVRIEKWWREEKCHEAMELPDVGTLFADSISEEICNSAAKIANNLEADALFVYTKTGHMASLLSRCRPDCPIFAFTTTTSVRRRLNLQWGLIPFRLSFYDDMDANLNKTFSLLKARGMIKSGDLVISVSDMLQSIQVMNVP
;
A
#
# COMPACT_ATOMS: atom_id res chain seq x y z
N MET A 1 -7.10 8.83 12.22
CA MET A 1 -6.45 7.74 11.47
C MET A 1 -6.93 7.87 10.05
N MET A 2 -6.01 7.81 9.08
CA MET A 2 -6.33 7.73 7.66
C MET A 2 -6.16 6.28 7.23
N ASP A 3 -7.10 5.76 6.45
CA ASP A 3 -7.02 4.43 5.85
C ASP A 3 -6.87 4.59 4.34
N THR A 4 -5.87 3.93 3.75
CA THR A 4 -5.62 3.98 2.29
C THR A 4 -6.60 3.08 1.55
N GLU A 5 -6.90 3.39 0.30
CA GLU A 5 -7.74 2.51 -0.53
C GLU A 5 -6.99 1.20 -0.82
N GLY A 6 -5.73 1.30 -1.25
CA GLY A 6 -4.94 0.14 -1.64
C GLY A 6 -5.35 -0.42 -3.00
N SER A 7 -5.12 -1.71 -3.18
CA SER A 7 -4.90 -2.29 -4.50
C SER A 7 -5.70 -3.59 -4.65
N GLU A 8 -6.98 -3.42 -5.01
CA GLU A 8 -7.97 -4.49 -5.12
C GLU A 8 -8.54 -4.64 -6.54
N ILE A 9 -8.92 -5.88 -6.88
CA ILE A 9 -9.70 -6.16 -8.09
C ILE A 9 -11.16 -5.98 -7.74
N HIS A 10 -11.83 -5.06 -8.41
CA HIS A 10 -13.24 -4.74 -8.23
C HIS A 10 -14.01 -4.97 -9.52
N MET A 11 -15.28 -5.32 -9.35
CA MET A 11 -16.24 -5.18 -10.43
C MET A 11 -16.63 -3.71 -10.62
N GLY A 12 -16.75 -3.28 -11.87
CA GLY A 12 -17.29 -1.96 -12.18
C GLY A 12 -18.77 -1.83 -11.81
N ASP A 13 -19.38 -0.71 -12.21
CA ASP A 13 -20.80 -0.49 -11.98
C ASP A 13 -21.69 -1.59 -12.61
N LEU A 14 -22.95 -1.65 -12.19
CA LEU A 14 -23.99 -2.51 -12.76
C LEU A 14 -24.90 -1.73 -13.71
N GLY A 15 -24.34 -0.79 -14.49
CA GLY A 15 -25.13 0.03 -15.42
C GLY A 15 -26.14 0.95 -14.75
N GLY A 16 -25.83 1.43 -13.54
CA GLY A 16 -26.71 2.26 -12.71
C GLY A 16 -27.71 1.50 -11.84
N ALA A 17 -27.77 0.15 -11.93
CA ALA A 17 -28.53 -0.65 -10.99
C ALA A 17 -27.82 -0.69 -9.62
N ALA A 18 -28.60 -0.65 -8.54
CA ALA A 18 -28.08 -0.77 -7.18
C ALA A 18 -27.59 -2.19 -6.84
N SER A 19 -28.07 -3.19 -7.57
CA SER A 19 -27.70 -4.60 -7.40
C SER A 19 -28.16 -5.43 -8.59
N ALA A 20 -27.54 -6.58 -8.82
CA ALA A 20 -27.99 -7.59 -9.77
C ALA A 20 -28.06 -8.96 -9.11
N LYS A 21 -29.15 -9.69 -9.31
CA LYS A 21 -29.30 -11.03 -8.76
C LYS A 21 -28.75 -12.07 -9.73
N THR A 22 -28.00 -13.03 -9.23
CA THR A 22 -27.51 -14.18 -10.01
C THR A 22 -28.33 -15.41 -9.69
N GLU A 23 -28.51 -16.29 -10.68
CA GLU A 23 -29.13 -17.60 -10.50
C GLU A 23 -28.14 -18.73 -10.79
N ASP A 24 -28.37 -19.89 -10.17
CA ASP A 24 -27.52 -21.07 -10.35
C ASP A 24 -27.45 -21.49 -11.82
N GLY A 25 -26.23 -21.77 -12.30
CA GLY A 25 -25.96 -22.15 -13.69
C GLY A 25 -25.97 -20.98 -14.69
N GLU A 26 -26.29 -19.75 -14.29
CA GLU A 26 -26.24 -18.61 -15.20
C GLU A 26 -24.82 -18.29 -15.66
N ILE A 27 -24.67 -17.95 -16.94
CA ILE A 27 -23.39 -17.51 -17.49
C ILE A 27 -23.29 -15.99 -17.44
N TRP A 28 -22.22 -15.52 -16.81
CA TRP A 28 -21.84 -14.13 -16.70
C TRP A 28 -20.48 -13.89 -17.36
N THR A 29 -20.31 -12.72 -17.98
CA THR A 29 -19.05 -12.35 -18.65
C THR A 29 -18.33 -11.28 -17.85
N PHE A 30 -17.12 -11.56 -17.40
CA PHE A 30 -16.22 -10.61 -16.75
C PHE A 30 -15.19 -10.14 -17.76
N SER A 31 -15.07 -8.83 -17.97
CA SER A 31 -14.25 -8.28 -19.04
C SER A 31 -13.53 -7.02 -18.59
N VAL A 32 -12.28 -6.85 -19.02
CA VAL A 32 -11.52 -5.60 -18.79
C VAL A 32 -11.93 -4.48 -19.74
N ARG A 33 -12.75 -4.79 -20.75
CA ARG A 33 -13.19 -3.81 -21.74
C ARG A 33 -14.20 -2.84 -21.14
N ALA A 34 -14.00 -1.55 -21.41
CA ALA A 34 -15.03 -0.55 -21.19
C ALA A 34 -16.16 -0.78 -22.21
N PHE A 35 -17.40 -0.85 -21.73
CA PHE A 35 -18.58 -0.94 -22.59
C PHE A 35 -19.31 0.40 -22.59
N GLY A 36 -19.74 0.84 -23.78
CA GLY A 36 -20.67 1.95 -23.88
C GLY A 36 -22.08 1.56 -23.41
N THR A 37 -22.97 2.53 -23.29
CA THR A 37 -24.39 2.30 -23.01
C THR A 37 -25.17 2.04 -24.32
N PRO A 38 -26.04 1.01 -24.38
CA PRO A 38 -26.33 0.03 -23.33
C PRO A 38 -25.28 -1.08 -23.29
N ARG A 39 -24.98 -1.52 -22.06
CA ARG A 39 -24.03 -2.60 -21.80
C ARG A 39 -24.59 -3.94 -22.26
N PRO A 40 -23.76 -4.88 -22.74
CA PRO A 40 -24.20 -6.24 -22.97
C PRO A 40 -24.79 -6.86 -21.69
N GLU A 41 -25.83 -7.66 -21.85
CA GLU A 41 -26.51 -8.32 -20.73
C GLU A 41 -25.51 -9.23 -19.97
N ARG A 42 -25.66 -9.32 -18.64
CA ARG A 42 -24.83 -10.17 -17.74
C ARG A 42 -23.32 -9.99 -17.94
N THR A 43 -22.90 -8.77 -18.24
CA THR A 43 -21.50 -8.43 -18.47
C THR A 43 -21.02 -7.45 -17.43
N ILE A 44 -19.95 -7.82 -16.72
CA ILE A 44 -19.34 -7.07 -15.64
C ILE A 44 -17.95 -6.62 -16.12
N ASN A 45 -17.62 -5.37 -15.81
CA ASN A 45 -16.31 -4.80 -16.11
C ASN A 45 -15.42 -5.08 -14.90
N VAL A 46 -14.14 -5.34 -15.14
CA VAL A 46 -13.16 -5.58 -14.08
C VAL A 46 -12.08 -4.51 -14.19
N ASN A 47 -11.72 -3.89 -13.06
CA ASN A 47 -10.73 -2.79 -12.99
C ASN A 47 -9.26 -3.25 -13.10
N TYR A 48 -9.02 -4.47 -13.60
CA TYR A 48 -7.70 -5.09 -13.61
C TYR A 48 -7.35 -5.60 -15.00
N ASP A 49 -6.49 -4.87 -15.72
CA ASP A 49 -6.18 -5.12 -17.13
C ASP A 49 -5.62 -6.54 -17.41
N GLY A 50 -4.90 -7.13 -16.45
CA GLY A 50 -4.33 -8.48 -16.55
C GLY A 50 -5.29 -9.62 -16.20
N PHE A 51 -6.57 -9.33 -15.95
CA PHE A 51 -7.54 -10.29 -15.42
C PHE A 51 -7.67 -11.53 -16.32
N ALA A 52 -7.80 -11.32 -17.63
CA ALA A 52 -7.96 -12.43 -18.56
C ALA A 52 -6.69 -13.28 -18.65
N GLU A 53 -5.49 -12.72 -18.45
CA GLU A 53 -4.22 -13.43 -18.53
C GLU A 53 -4.02 -14.39 -17.35
N ASP A 54 -4.36 -13.96 -16.14
CA ASP A 54 -4.07 -14.68 -14.90
C ASP A 54 -5.13 -15.76 -14.57
N VAL A 55 -6.34 -15.62 -15.12
CA VAL A 55 -7.43 -16.60 -14.99
C VAL A 55 -7.19 -17.86 -15.84
N LYS A 56 -7.55 -19.04 -15.33
CA LYS A 56 -7.60 -20.31 -16.07
C LYS A 56 -9.01 -20.90 -16.04
N VAL A 57 -9.35 -21.68 -17.07
CA VAL A 57 -10.60 -22.46 -17.09
C VAL A 57 -10.59 -23.45 -15.91
N GLY A 58 -11.68 -23.49 -15.16
CA GLY A 58 -11.82 -24.26 -13.92
C GLY A 58 -11.45 -23.50 -12.65
N ASP A 59 -10.93 -22.26 -12.76
CA ASP A 59 -10.74 -21.40 -11.59
C ASP A 59 -12.12 -20.98 -11.02
N GLU A 60 -12.15 -20.72 -9.72
CA GLU A 60 -13.30 -20.14 -9.03
C GLU A 60 -13.10 -18.63 -8.91
N LEU A 61 -14.15 -17.86 -9.20
CA LEU A 61 -14.21 -16.42 -9.00
C LEU A 61 -15.21 -16.14 -7.88
N LEU A 62 -14.72 -15.55 -6.78
CA LEU A 62 -15.51 -15.19 -5.61
C LEU A 62 -15.75 -13.69 -5.60
N VAL A 63 -17.00 -13.30 -5.31
CA VAL A 63 -17.42 -11.90 -5.13
C VAL A 63 -17.65 -11.63 -3.64
N ASP A 64 -17.09 -10.55 -3.10
CA ASP A 64 -17.19 -10.12 -1.70
C ASP A 64 -16.98 -11.27 -0.69
N GLY A 65 -15.85 -11.98 -0.82
CA GLY A 65 -15.52 -13.08 0.09
C GLY A 65 -16.43 -14.30 -0.02
N GLY A 66 -17.16 -14.46 -1.15
CA GLY A 66 -17.99 -15.62 -1.43
C GLY A 66 -19.49 -15.41 -1.28
N MET A 67 -19.98 -14.16 -1.26
CA MET A 67 -21.41 -13.87 -1.37
C MET A 67 -22.00 -14.39 -2.69
N VAL A 68 -21.19 -14.39 -3.75
CA VAL A 68 -21.49 -15.04 -5.02
C VAL A 68 -20.26 -15.79 -5.49
N ARG A 69 -20.45 -17.00 -6.02
CA ARG A 69 -19.37 -17.81 -6.60
C ARG A 69 -19.66 -18.12 -8.06
N PHE A 70 -18.60 -18.05 -8.86
CA PHE A 70 -18.61 -18.52 -10.24
C PHE A 70 -17.45 -19.48 -10.53
N GLU A 71 -17.65 -20.37 -11.49
CA GLU A 71 -16.61 -21.22 -12.08
C GLU A 71 -16.28 -20.71 -13.49
N VAL A 72 -15.00 -20.53 -13.80
CA VAL A 72 -14.55 -20.09 -15.11
C VAL A 72 -14.73 -21.21 -16.14
N THR A 73 -15.60 -20.99 -17.12
CA THR A 73 -15.95 -21.98 -18.14
C THR A 73 -15.22 -21.78 -19.46
N GLU A 74 -14.96 -20.53 -19.83
CA GLU A 74 -14.39 -20.19 -21.13
C GLU A 74 -13.62 -18.86 -21.05
N LYS A 75 -12.58 -18.72 -21.86
CA LYS A 75 -11.84 -17.46 -22.06
C LYS A 75 -11.85 -17.10 -23.55
N ILE A 76 -12.29 -15.89 -23.87
CA ILE A 76 -12.36 -15.37 -25.24
C ILE A 76 -11.69 -13.99 -25.28
N GLY A 77 -10.38 -13.98 -25.58
CA GLY A 77 -9.59 -12.74 -25.55
C GLY A 77 -9.62 -12.10 -24.15
N PRO A 78 -10.04 -10.82 -24.02
CA PRO A 78 -10.14 -10.12 -22.73
C PRO A 78 -11.39 -10.47 -21.92
N ASP A 79 -12.28 -11.33 -22.46
CA ASP A 79 -13.53 -11.72 -21.81
C ASP A 79 -13.40 -13.10 -21.18
N VAL A 80 -13.83 -13.20 -19.93
CA VAL A 80 -13.88 -14.43 -19.14
C VAL A 80 -15.34 -14.78 -18.89
N LYS A 81 -15.78 -15.93 -19.37
CA LYS A 81 -17.14 -16.42 -19.08
C LYS A 81 -17.13 -17.35 -17.88
N CYS A 82 -17.95 -17.01 -16.91
CA CYS A 82 -18.07 -17.73 -15.66
C CYS A 82 -19.51 -18.22 -15.48
N ARG A 83 -19.67 -19.45 -15.02
CA ARG A 83 -20.96 -20.04 -14.64
C ARG A 83 -21.17 -19.82 -13.15
N CYS A 84 -22.29 -19.25 -12.75
CA CYS A 84 -22.64 -19.10 -11.35
C CYS A 84 -22.84 -20.48 -10.71
N THR A 85 -22.17 -20.72 -9.60
CA THR A 85 -22.23 -21.97 -8.83
C THR A 85 -22.89 -21.76 -7.47
N ASP A 86 -22.66 -20.59 -6.85
CA ASP A 86 -23.38 -20.16 -5.66
C ASP A 86 -24.11 -18.83 -5.98
N PRO A 87 -25.45 -18.86 -6.14
CA PRO A 87 -26.22 -17.67 -6.49
C PRO A 87 -26.33 -16.71 -5.31
N GLY A 88 -26.39 -15.40 -5.62
CA GLY A 88 -26.51 -14.35 -4.62
C GLY A 88 -26.78 -12.99 -5.26
N LEU A 89 -26.42 -11.94 -4.52
CA LEU A 89 -26.60 -10.56 -4.96
C LEU A 89 -25.24 -9.95 -5.29
N LEU A 90 -25.10 -9.47 -6.53
CA LEU A 90 -23.96 -8.67 -6.96
C LEU A 90 -24.23 -7.21 -6.63
N LEU A 91 -23.26 -6.57 -5.98
CA LEU A 91 -23.28 -5.15 -5.67
C LEU A 91 -22.26 -4.41 -6.56
N PRO A 92 -22.51 -3.15 -6.95
CA PRO A 92 -21.53 -2.35 -7.68
C PRO A 92 -20.24 -2.22 -6.87
N GLN A 93 -19.08 -2.22 -7.54
CA GLN A 93 -17.77 -2.07 -6.88
C GLN A 93 -17.41 -3.17 -5.88
N ALA A 94 -18.08 -4.33 -5.93
CA ALA A 94 -17.72 -5.47 -5.09
C ALA A 94 -16.31 -6.00 -5.40
N ASN A 95 -15.67 -6.56 -4.39
CA ASN A 95 -14.34 -7.16 -4.50
C ASN A 95 -14.41 -8.50 -5.26
N LEU A 96 -13.38 -8.77 -6.07
CA LEU A 96 -13.22 -10.00 -6.83
C LEU A 96 -11.92 -10.71 -6.44
N THR A 97 -12.04 -12.00 -6.06
CA THR A 97 -10.89 -12.87 -5.81
C THR A 97 -10.90 -14.11 -6.70
N LEU A 98 -9.71 -14.56 -7.09
CA LEU A 98 -9.50 -15.70 -7.97
C LEU A 98 -8.91 -16.87 -7.18
N TRP A 99 -9.54 -18.03 -7.29
CA TRP A 99 -9.20 -19.24 -6.55
C TRP A 99 -8.97 -20.42 -7.50
N ARG A 100 -7.95 -21.23 -7.20
CA ARG A 100 -7.57 -22.41 -7.97
C ARG A 100 -7.22 -23.54 -7.03
N ASN A 101 -7.92 -24.67 -7.14
CA ASN A 101 -7.73 -25.85 -6.28
C ASN A 101 -7.78 -25.51 -4.78
N GLY A 102 -8.71 -24.62 -4.37
CA GLY A 102 -8.87 -24.22 -2.96
C GLY A 102 -7.77 -23.30 -2.43
N SER A 103 -7.00 -22.64 -3.30
CA SER A 103 -6.01 -21.63 -2.93
C SER A 103 -6.15 -20.39 -3.80
N LEU A 104 -5.90 -19.22 -3.23
CA LEU A 104 -5.88 -17.96 -3.95
C LEU A 104 -4.82 -17.96 -5.07
N VAL A 105 -5.19 -17.48 -6.25
CA VAL A 105 -4.28 -17.33 -7.40
C VAL A 105 -3.44 -16.07 -7.22
N SER A 106 -2.12 -16.25 -7.15
CA SER A 106 -1.13 -15.16 -6.97
C SER A 106 -0.16 -15.02 -8.15
N GLU A 107 -0.46 -15.57 -9.32
CA GLU A 107 0.48 -15.58 -10.47
C GLU A 107 0.52 -14.23 -11.21
N ARG A 108 1.73 -13.85 -11.65
CA ARG A 108 2.17 -12.75 -12.55
C ARG A 108 1.71 -11.31 -12.31
N ASN A 109 0.43 -11.00 -12.10
CA ASN A 109 -0.05 -9.63 -11.86
C ASN A 109 -1.34 -9.56 -11.02
N ALA A 110 -1.92 -10.68 -10.56
CA ALA A 110 -3.14 -10.74 -9.73
C ALA A 110 -3.01 -10.09 -8.34
N MET A 111 -1.92 -9.37 -8.11
CA MET A 111 -1.51 -8.75 -6.86
C MET A 111 -1.04 -7.35 -7.21
N LEU A 112 -1.98 -6.41 -7.32
CA LEU A 112 -1.70 -4.99 -7.50
C LEU A 112 -0.69 -4.51 -6.43
N PRO A 113 0.28 -3.65 -6.77
CA PRO A 113 1.31 -3.23 -5.82
C PRO A 113 0.69 -2.48 -4.64
N THR A 114 1.03 -2.83 -3.40
CA THR A 114 0.51 -2.19 -2.17
C THR A 114 0.52 -0.67 -2.24
N ILE A 115 1.59 -0.11 -2.80
CA ILE A 115 1.67 1.26 -3.31
C ILE A 115 2.47 1.19 -4.62
N SER A 116 2.12 1.96 -5.66
CA SER A 116 2.96 2.02 -6.88
C SER A 116 4.38 2.43 -6.53
N SER A 117 5.34 1.63 -6.99
CA SER A 117 6.77 1.81 -6.72
C SER A 117 7.39 3.07 -7.34
N LYS A 118 6.62 3.84 -8.13
CA LYS A 118 7.07 5.12 -8.68
C LYS A 118 6.74 6.25 -7.73
N VAL A 119 7.61 6.48 -6.75
CA VAL A 119 7.72 7.81 -6.12
C VAL A 119 8.64 8.64 -7.00
N VAL A 120 8.14 9.73 -7.58
CA VAL A 120 9.01 10.73 -8.22
C VAL A 120 9.79 11.43 -7.10
N THR A 121 10.96 10.89 -6.76
CA THR A 121 11.86 11.49 -5.79
C THR A 121 12.60 12.64 -6.45
N SER A 122 12.08 13.85 -6.25
CA SER A 122 12.63 15.16 -6.63
C SER A 122 12.73 15.47 -8.13
N LEU A 123 11.95 16.47 -8.55
CA LEU A 123 12.21 17.26 -9.74
C LEU A 123 13.06 18.47 -9.34
N THR A 124 14.17 18.70 -10.02
CA THR A 124 14.95 19.93 -9.91
C THR A 124 14.93 20.69 -11.24
N ASP A 125 14.84 22.02 -11.20
CA ASP A 125 14.99 22.82 -12.42
C ASP A 125 16.43 22.75 -12.97
N GLY A 126 16.65 23.22 -14.21
CA GLY A 126 17.98 23.33 -14.83
C GLY A 126 18.95 24.31 -14.13
N LYS A 127 18.59 24.81 -12.94
CA LYS A 127 19.41 25.64 -12.06
C LYS A 127 19.66 25.00 -10.68
N GLY A 128 19.15 23.78 -10.45
CA GLY A 128 19.36 23.01 -9.22
C GLY A 128 18.39 23.32 -8.07
N ASN A 129 17.28 24.02 -8.31
CA ASN A 129 16.26 24.26 -7.28
C ASN A 129 15.24 23.11 -7.25
N ARG A 130 14.85 22.65 -6.05
CA ARG A 130 13.77 21.65 -5.86
C ARG A 130 12.41 22.24 -6.25
N LEU A 131 11.67 21.52 -7.09
CA LEU A 131 10.27 21.81 -7.42
C LEU A 131 9.38 21.02 -6.45
N GLU A 132 8.70 21.73 -5.54
CA GLU A 132 8.01 21.14 -4.38
C GLU A 132 6.48 21.06 -4.54
N THR A 133 5.87 21.60 -5.61
CA THR A 133 4.40 21.56 -5.84
C THR A 133 4.00 21.61 -7.33
N TYR A 134 2.78 21.14 -7.65
CA TYR A 134 2.14 21.15 -8.99
C TYR A 134 2.10 22.55 -9.65
N GLU A 135 2.02 23.61 -8.85
CA GLU A 135 1.96 25.01 -9.33
C GLU A 135 3.28 25.54 -9.90
N GLN A 136 4.38 24.80 -9.74
CA GLN A 136 5.72 25.22 -10.18
C GLN A 136 6.16 24.60 -11.51
N ILE A 137 5.33 23.78 -12.15
CA ILE A 137 5.57 23.35 -13.53
C ILE A 137 5.32 24.57 -14.43
N PRO A 138 6.33 25.10 -15.15
CA PRO A 138 6.16 26.29 -15.98
C PRO A 138 4.99 26.10 -16.94
N SER A 139 4.12 27.11 -17.05
CA SER A 139 2.95 27.10 -17.93
C SER A 139 3.30 26.77 -19.38
N GLU A 140 4.55 27.02 -19.79
CA GLU A 140 5.08 26.64 -21.09
C GLU A 140 5.17 25.11 -21.31
N ILE A 141 5.43 24.31 -20.28
CA ILE A 141 5.51 22.85 -20.35
C ILE A 141 4.11 22.24 -20.50
N LEU A 142 3.14 22.72 -19.71
CA LEU A 142 1.75 22.31 -19.82
C LEU A 142 1.16 22.71 -21.18
N GLN A 143 1.53 23.90 -21.68
CA GLN A 143 1.11 24.38 -22.99
C GLN A 143 1.77 23.60 -24.14
N PHE A 144 3.04 23.23 -24.01
CA PHE A 144 3.75 22.37 -24.97
C PHE A 144 3.09 20.99 -25.06
N TYR A 145 2.76 20.37 -23.92
CA TYR A 145 2.01 19.09 -23.89
C TYR A 145 0.62 19.20 -24.50
N LYS A 146 -0.13 20.27 -24.19
CA LYS A 146 -1.45 20.54 -24.80
C LYS A 146 -1.37 20.72 -26.31
N ASN A 147 -0.30 21.35 -26.81
CA ASN A 147 -0.07 21.53 -28.25
C ASN A 147 0.38 20.22 -28.92
N LEU A 148 1.12 19.35 -28.22
CA LEU A 148 1.57 18.06 -28.75
C LEU A 148 0.41 17.07 -28.97
N ILE A 149 -0.60 17.12 -28.10
CA ILE A 149 -1.74 16.19 -28.09
C ILE A 149 -2.98 16.77 -28.81
N GLY A 150 -3.07 18.10 -28.94
CA GLY A 150 -4.31 18.80 -29.32
C GLY A 150 -4.47 19.28 -30.77
N THR A 151 -3.43 19.26 -31.63
CA THR A 151 -3.57 19.83 -32.99
C THR A 151 -3.45 18.78 -34.09
N ALA A 152 -4.50 18.65 -34.90
CA ALA A 152 -4.52 17.89 -36.15
C ALA A 152 -3.61 18.50 -37.25
N ASP A 153 -2.88 19.58 -36.96
CA ASP A 153 -1.96 20.23 -37.90
C ASP A 153 -0.51 19.84 -37.56
N ARG A 154 0.09 19.03 -38.43
CA ARG A 154 1.42 18.42 -38.26
C ARG A 154 2.55 19.42 -38.54
N ARG A 155 2.75 20.40 -37.65
CA ARG A 155 3.99 21.17 -37.59
C ARG A 155 4.40 21.34 -36.14
N VAL A 156 5.32 20.49 -35.66
CA VAL A 156 5.91 20.65 -34.34
C VAL A 156 7.24 21.37 -34.48
N THR A 157 7.32 22.52 -33.83
CA THR A 157 8.53 23.34 -33.61
C THR A 157 9.53 22.63 -32.70
N LYS A 158 10.82 22.90 -32.94
CA LYS A 158 11.99 22.46 -32.17
C LYS A 158 11.73 22.37 -30.65
N CYS A 159 11.99 21.20 -30.05
CA CYS A 159 11.98 21.02 -28.59
C CYS A 159 13.10 21.87 -27.98
N PRO A 160 12.81 22.84 -27.10
CA PRO A 160 13.84 23.67 -26.47
C PRO A 160 14.79 22.83 -25.61
N ASP A 161 16.09 23.15 -25.59
CA ASP A 161 17.10 22.38 -24.84
C ASP A 161 16.77 22.28 -23.34
N SER A 162 16.10 23.28 -22.77
CA SER A 162 15.60 23.28 -21.40
C SER A 162 14.51 22.22 -21.13
N LEU A 163 13.70 21.88 -22.14
CA LEU A 163 12.64 20.88 -22.03
C LEU A 163 13.20 19.45 -22.15
N ARG A 164 14.30 19.29 -22.88
CA ARG A 164 15.04 18.03 -23.03
C ARG A 164 15.65 17.58 -21.71
N GLU A 165 16.30 18.49 -20.97
CA GLU A 165 16.86 18.19 -19.65
C GLU A 165 15.76 17.75 -18.66
N LEU A 166 14.61 18.42 -18.65
CA LEU A 166 13.46 18.09 -17.81
C LEU A 166 12.83 16.72 -18.12
N LEU A 167 12.71 16.36 -19.41
CA LEU A 167 12.19 15.05 -19.81
C LEU A 167 13.16 13.90 -19.49
N GLN A 168 14.46 14.17 -19.54
CA GLN A 168 15.51 13.21 -19.20
C GLN A 168 15.61 12.97 -17.68
N ILE A 169 15.20 13.94 -16.87
CA ILE A 169 15.01 13.81 -15.41
C ILE A 169 13.73 13.02 -15.08
N ALA A 170 12.63 13.28 -15.78
CA ALA A 170 11.35 12.60 -15.55
C ALA A 170 11.32 11.13 -16.04
N LEU A 171 12.12 10.80 -17.05
CA LEU A 171 12.21 9.47 -17.67
C LEU A 171 13.69 9.08 -17.84
N PRO A 172 14.38 8.64 -16.78
CA PRO A 172 15.83 8.39 -16.82
C PRO A 172 16.25 7.25 -17.78
N GLU A 173 15.32 6.40 -18.20
CA GLU A 173 15.55 5.35 -19.20
C GLU A 173 15.22 5.78 -20.65
N ALA A 174 14.79 7.03 -20.86
CA ALA A 174 14.51 7.56 -22.20
C ALA A 174 15.81 7.94 -22.92
N VAL A 175 16.05 7.33 -24.08
CA VAL A 175 17.17 7.66 -24.96
C VAL A 175 16.70 8.65 -26.03
N PHE A 176 17.30 9.84 -26.06
CA PHE A 176 17.02 10.86 -27.07
C PHE A 176 18.00 10.74 -28.24
N LEU A 177 17.50 10.28 -29.38
CA LEU A 177 18.31 10.15 -30.59
C LEU A 177 18.29 11.45 -31.39
N LYS A 178 19.48 11.99 -31.70
CA LYS A 178 19.65 13.08 -32.66
C LYS A 178 19.72 12.49 -34.06
N ILE A 179 18.69 12.71 -34.87
CA ILE A 179 18.69 12.25 -36.27
C ILE A 179 19.14 13.42 -37.14
N VAL A 180 20.34 13.33 -37.70
CA VAL A 180 20.88 14.32 -38.66
C VAL A 180 20.68 13.76 -40.07
N ASN A 181 20.03 14.53 -40.94
CA ASN A 181 19.91 14.18 -42.36
C ASN A 181 21.14 14.71 -43.13
N ALA A 182 21.63 13.94 -44.10
CA ALA A 182 22.85 14.26 -44.84
C ALA A 182 22.66 15.41 -45.87
N ASP A 183 21.41 15.79 -46.15
CA ASP A 183 21.10 16.96 -46.97
C ASP A 183 20.60 18.09 -46.05
N GLU A 184 21.43 19.12 -45.89
CA GLU A 184 21.34 20.26 -44.97
C GLU A 184 20.10 21.19 -45.15
N LYS A 185 18.89 20.65 -45.33
CA LYS A 185 17.70 21.48 -45.63
C LYS A 185 16.46 21.29 -44.78
N PHE A 186 16.47 20.50 -43.71
CA PHE A 186 15.38 20.52 -42.72
C PHE A 186 15.87 20.34 -41.27
N GLU A 187 15.08 20.90 -40.35
CA GLU A 187 15.33 21.10 -38.92
C GLU A 187 15.72 19.83 -38.14
N GLU A 188 16.46 20.02 -37.05
CA GLU A 188 16.87 18.97 -36.10
C GLU A 188 15.64 18.26 -35.51
N ILE A 189 15.56 16.93 -35.69
CA ILE A 189 14.48 16.11 -35.12
C ILE A 189 15.04 15.25 -33.99
N TYR A 190 14.39 15.32 -32.83
CA TYR A 190 14.66 14.46 -31.68
C TYR A 190 13.59 13.38 -31.61
N ALA A 191 14.00 12.12 -31.65
CA ALA A 191 13.10 10.98 -31.39
C ALA A 191 13.30 10.51 -29.94
N MET A 192 12.19 10.32 -29.22
CA MET A 192 12.19 9.72 -27.88
C MET A 192 12.07 8.20 -28.02
N VAL A 193 12.98 7.48 -27.40
CA VAL A 193 13.00 6.02 -27.37
C VAL A 193 12.83 5.54 -25.95
N LEU A 194 11.77 4.77 -25.69
CA LEU A 194 11.52 4.13 -24.40
C LEU A 194 11.90 2.65 -24.53
N ILE A 195 12.76 2.18 -23.63
CA ILE A 195 13.16 0.77 -23.54
C ILE A 195 12.42 0.17 -22.35
N ASN A 196 11.63 -0.87 -22.60
CA ASN A 196 10.89 -1.59 -21.56
C ASN A 196 11.74 -2.78 -21.04
N LYS A 197 11.49 -3.25 -19.81
CA LYS A 197 12.14 -4.41 -19.14
C LYS A 197 12.25 -5.71 -19.96
N ASN A 198 11.50 -5.83 -21.06
CA ASN A 198 11.53 -6.94 -22.03
C ASN A 198 12.42 -6.66 -23.26
N ASN A 199 13.25 -5.61 -23.24
CA ASN A 199 14.11 -5.17 -24.35
C ASN A 199 13.38 -4.79 -25.65
N PHE A 200 12.12 -4.36 -25.57
CA PHE A 200 11.41 -3.76 -26.71
C PHE A 200 11.70 -2.26 -26.80
N VAL A 201 11.91 -1.79 -28.03
CA VAL A 201 12.23 -0.41 -28.38
C VAL A 201 11.03 0.21 -29.07
N GLU A 202 10.38 1.18 -28.42
CA GLU A 202 9.32 1.98 -29.04
C GLU A 202 9.91 3.31 -29.53
N ILE A 203 9.74 3.60 -30.83
CA ILE A 203 10.22 4.82 -31.49
C ILE A 203 8.99 5.62 -31.94
N TYR A 204 8.87 6.84 -31.43
CA TYR A 204 7.83 7.78 -31.88
C TYR A 204 8.38 8.69 -32.98
N ASP A 205 7.90 8.50 -34.22
CA ASP A 205 8.22 9.34 -35.38
C ASP A 205 7.01 10.25 -35.74
N PRO A 206 7.15 11.58 -35.71
CA PRO A 206 6.07 12.51 -36.05
C PRO A 206 5.77 12.61 -37.56
N TYR A 207 6.55 12.00 -38.44
CA TYR A 207 6.40 12.10 -39.90
C TYR A 207 5.96 10.80 -40.58
N GLN A 208 5.08 10.01 -39.96
CA GLN A 208 4.30 8.96 -40.62
C GLN A 208 5.08 8.05 -41.60
N PHE A 209 6.34 7.71 -41.30
CA PHE A 209 7.00 6.57 -41.93
C PHE A 209 6.67 5.32 -41.11
N GLN A 210 6.45 4.20 -41.82
CA GLN A 210 5.98 2.93 -41.25
C GLN A 210 6.80 2.51 -40.01
N LEU A 211 6.07 2.11 -38.96
CA LEU A 211 6.60 1.45 -37.76
C LEU A 211 7.56 0.32 -38.17
N LEU A 212 8.85 0.45 -37.86
CA LEU A 212 9.87 -0.53 -38.21
C LEU A 212 10.16 -1.42 -36.98
N VAL A 213 9.53 -2.59 -36.91
CA VAL A 213 9.80 -3.61 -35.88
C VAL A 213 10.90 -4.55 -36.39
N ILE A 214 12.00 -4.71 -35.65
CA ILE A 214 13.15 -5.55 -36.02
C ILE A 214 13.47 -6.51 -34.85
N GLY A 215 13.41 -7.83 -35.06
CA GLY A 215 13.81 -8.89 -34.11
C GLY A 215 14.83 -9.89 -34.71
N GLY A 216 15.81 -10.33 -33.92
CA GLY A 216 17.09 -10.95 -34.34
C GLY A 216 17.13 -12.40 -34.86
N ASN A 217 18.15 -12.71 -35.69
CA ASN A 217 19.27 -13.62 -35.34
C ASN A 217 20.33 -13.77 -36.47
N GLY A 218 21.63 -13.69 -36.13
CA GLY A 218 22.77 -14.14 -36.97
C GLY A 218 24.06 -13.29 -36.86
N HIS A 219 25.19 -13.91 -36.48
CA HIS A 219 26.47 -13.26 -36.14
C HIS A 219 27.34 -12.82 -37.34
N CYS A 220 28.05 -11.69 -37.21
CA CYS A 220 29.13 -11.23 -38.10
C CYS A 220 30.37 -10.76 -37.31
N GLY A 221 31.57 -11.07 -37.81
CA GLY A 221 32.87 -10.56 -37.33
C GLY A 221 33.48 -9.53 -38.30
N LEU A 222 34.29 -8.60 -37.77
CA LEU A 222 34.87 -7.47 -38.49
C LEU A 222 36.30 -7.73 -38.98
N ASN A 223 36.63 -7.22 -40.16
CA ASN A 223 38.00 -6.92 -40.56
C ASN A 223 38.07 -5.59 -41.33
N GLY A 224 38.81 -4.62 -40.77
CA GLY A 224 39.50 -3.55 -41.50
C GLY A 224 38.82 -2.18 -41.62
N GLY A 225 39.44 -1.14 -41.04
CA GLY A 225 39.42 0.24 -41.56
C GLY A 225 38.96 1.32 -40.57
N ASN A 226 39.89 2.18 -40.15
CA ASN A 226 39.80 3.22 -39.12
C ASN A 226 38.81 4.37 -39.37
N MET A 227 38.26 4.93 -38.28
CA MET A 227 37.91 6.36 -38.16
C MET A 227 37.97 6.79 -36.67
N GLU A 228 38.82 7.76 -36.35
CA GLU A 228 39.00 8.38 -35.02
C GLU A 228 37.96 9.48 -34.77
N LEU A 229 37.50 9.67 -33.52
CA LEU A 229 36.92 10.92 -33.00
C LEU A 229 36.97 10.96 -31.45
N GLU A 230 37.34 12.14 -30.93
CA GLU A 230 37.82 12.46 -29.57
C GLU A 230 36.76 12.41 -28.45
N SER A 231 37.23 12.08 -27.24
CA SER A 231 36.48 11.98 -25.99
C SER A 231 36.31 13.31 -25.25
N VAL A 232 35.14 13.53 -24.63
CA VAL A 232 35.01 14.38 -23.44
C VAL A 232 34.28 13.55 -22.37
N GLY A 233 34.96 13.28 -21.26
CA GLY A 233 34.69 12.13 -20.41
C GLY A 233 33.68 12.28 -19.28
N SER A 234 33.27 11.14 -18.71
CA SER A 234 33.37 10.80 -17.28
C SER A 234 33.02 9.31 -17.09
N GLN A 235 33.85 8.61 -16.31
CA GLN A 235 33.93 7.16 -16.17
C GLN A 235 32.85 6.58 -15.23
N ILE A 236 32.24 5.45 -15.60
CA ILE A 236 31.73 4.44 -14.66
C ILE A 236 31.99 3.03 -15.25
N CYS A 237 32.79 2.21 -14.57
CA CYS A 237 33.14 0.83 -14.92
C CYS A 237 32.07 -0.18 -14.45
N LEU A 238 31.95 -1.37 -15.10
CA LEU A 238 31.77 -2.76 -14.54
C LEU A 238 31.49 -3.85 -15.65
N PRO A 239 31.55 -5.21 -15.41
CA PRO A 239 32.45 -6.15 -16.14
C PRO A 239 31.82 -7.17 -17.15
N LYS A 240 32.70 -7.85 -17.93
CA LYS A 240 32.49 -8.85 -19.04
C LYS A 240 31.91 -10.23 -18.63
N PRO A 241 31.34 -11.03 -19.58
CA PRO A 241 32.04 -12.24 -20.14
C PRO A 241 31.69 -12.62 -21.63
N VAL A 242 32.57 -13.08 -22.56
CA VAL A 242 33.27 -14.38 -22.90
C VAL A 242 32.57 -15.31 -23.96
N GLY A 243 33.21 -15.45 -25.16
CA GLY A 243 33.31 -16.61 -26.12
C GLY A 243 32.10 -17.04 -27.00
N GLY A 244 32.14 -17.51 -28.27
CA GLY A 244 33.15 -17.81 -29.32
C GLY A 244 32.77 -19.06 -30.18
N LEU A 245 32.71 -18.99 -31.54
CA LEU A 245 33.00 -20.02 -32.61
C LEU A 245 32.25 -19.86 -33.97
N CYS A 246 32.75 -20.52 -35.03
CA CYS A 246 32.84 -20.11 -36.47
C CYS A 246 32.34 -21.20 -37.48
N MET A 247 31.83 -20.83 -38.69
CA MET A 247 32.25 -21.33 -40.05
C MET A 247 31.21 -21.25 -41.23
N LYS A 248 31.75 -20.86 -42.41
CA LYS A 248 31.57 -21.27 -43.84
C LYS A 248 30.40 -20.82 -44.77
N ASP A 249 30.81 -19.98 -45.75
CA ASP A 249 30.68 -20.01 -47.23
C ASP A 249 29.36 -20.45 -47.92
N SER A 250 28.72 -19.51 -48.66
CA SER A 250 28.71 -19.48 -50.14
C SER A 250 27.68 -18.47 -50.74
N GLU A 251 28.20 -17.62 -51.64
CA GLU A 251 27.61 -17.09 -52.89
C GLU A 251 26.56 -15.94 -52.94
N ASP A 252 27.02 -14.86 -53.60
CA ASP A 252 26.38 -13.94 -54.56
C ASP A 252 25.22 -13.00 -54.19
N TRP A 253 25.57 -11.74 -53.86
CA TRP A 253 24.67 -10.58 -54.05
C TRP A 253 25.40 -9.35 -54.65
N ASN A 254 24.72 -8.72 -55.62
CA ASN A 254 25.26 -7.74 -56.57
C ASN A 254 25.26 -6.28 -56.02
N ARG A 255 26.18 -5.45 -56.54
CA ARG A 255 26.65 -4.15 -55.98
C ARG A 255 25.59 -3.01 -55.91
N ALA A 256 24.35 -3.24 -56.36
CA ALA A 256 23.26 -2.25 -56.38
C ALA A 256 22.32 -2.31 -55.15
N SER A 257 22.32 -3.40 -54.37
CA SER A 257 21.52 -3.50 -53.13
C SER A 257 22.18 -2.86 -51.90
N MET A 258 23.47 -2.51 -51.98
CA MET A 258 24.24 -1.96 -50.87
C MET A 258 24.01 -0.46 -50.57
N ARG A 259 23.15 0.23 -51.33
CA ARG A 259 22.90 1.68 -51.15
C ARG A 259 21.64 2.04 -50.36
N LYS A 260 20.87 1.09 -49.83
CA LYS A 260 19.56 1.39 -49.23
C LYS A 260 19.41 1.23 -47.71
N HIS A 261 20.39 0.71 -46.97
CA HIS A 261 20.24 0.54 -45.51
C HIS A 261 21.58 0.68 -44.77
N ILE A 262 22.05 1.91 -44.57
CA ILE A 262 23.08 2.19 -43.57
C ILE A 262 22.64 3.43 -42.78
N LYS A 263 22.21 3.23 -41.54
CA LYS A 263 22.22 4.25 -40.48
C LYS A 263 22.83 3.60 -39.23
N THR A 264 24.08 3.91 -38.98
CA THR A 264 24.80 3.53 -37.76
C THR A 264 24.47 4.56 -36.68
N ILE A 265 24.00 4.12 -35.51
CA ILE A 265 23.91 4.98 -34.32
C ILE A 265 25.14 4.68 -33.47
N LEU A 266 26.00 5.68 -33.29
CA LEU A 266 27.11 5.66 -32.33
C LEU A 266 26.56 6.04 -30.96
N VAL A 267 26.61 5.10 -30.01
CA VAL A 267 26.50 5.37 -28.57
C VAL A 267 27.86 5.02 -27.97
N GLY A 268 28.38 5.85 -27.06
CA GLY A 268 29.71 5.71 -26.48
C GLY A 268 30.05 4.27 -26.03
N GLU A 269 31.27 3.85 -26.34
CA GLU A 269 31.93 2.55 -26.07
C GLU A 269 31.09 1.25 -26.14
N GLY A 270 30.06 1.19 -27.00
CA GLY A 270 29.38 -0.08 -27.31
C GLY A 270 28.57 -0.04 -28.61
N PHE A 271 28.85 -0.95 -29.55
CA PHE A 271 28.06 -1.09 -30.79
C PHE A 271 26.81 -1.95 -30.53
N LEU A 272 25.63 -1.48 -30.95
CA LEU A 272 24.37 -2.26 -30.94
C LEU A 272 24.00 -2.67 -32.37
N TRP A 273 23.78 -3.97 -32.60
CA TRP A 273 23.48 -4.57 -33.91
C TRP A 273 22.17 -5.38 -33.82
N ILE A 274 21.12 -5.05 -34.57
CA ILE A 274 19.87 -5.85 -34.63
C ILE A 274 19.24 -5.81 -36.05
N SER A 275 18.97 -6.99 -36.64
CA SER A 275 18.28 -7.26 -37.92
C SER A 275 17.04 -8.17 -37.70
N GLY A 276 16.01 -8.12 -38.60
CA GLY A 276 14.58 -8.54 -38.40
C GLY A 276 14.25 -10.05 -38.56
N LEU A 277 13.04 -10.63 -38.38
CA LEU A 277 11.58 -10.29 -38.28
C LEU A 277 10.87 -11.46 -37.51
N GLN A 278 9.64 -11.44 -36.96
CA GLN A 278 8.32 -11.53 -37.62
C GLN A 278 7.21 -11.63 -36.53
N ALA A 279 6.08 -10.91 -36.63
CA ALA A 279 4.91 -11.07 -35.75
C ALA A 279 3.61 -11.14 -36.56
N TYR A 280 2.73 -12.08 -36.20
CA TYR A 280 1.41 -12.26 -36.77
C TYR A 280 0.54 -11.04 -36.51
N ALA A 281 0.01 -10.45 -37.58
CA ALA A 281 -0.96 -9.37 -37.51
C ALA A 281 -2.32 -9.91 -37.04
N LEU A 282 -2.70 -9.63 -35.79
CA LEU A 282 -4.11 -9.63 -35.38
C LEU A 282 -4.74 -8.32 -35.87
N LYS A 283 -5.51 -8.42 -36.97
CA LYS A 283 -6.45 -7.40 -37.42
C LYS A 283 -7.49 -7.15 -36.33
N GLY A 284 -7.65 -5.88 -35.92
CA GLY A 284 -8.82 -5.46 -35.15
C GLY A 284 -8.80 -3.96 -34.87
N ASN A 285 -9.65 -3.22 -35.56
CA ASN A 285 -9.94 -1.82 -35.29
C ASN A 285 -10.42 -1.61 -33.85
N THR A 286 -9.75 -0.74 -33.09
CA THR A 286 -10.37 0.01 -31.98
C THR A 286 -9.84 1.43 -31.99
N LEU A 287 -10.77 2.38 -31.96
CA LEU A 287 -10.53 3.82 -31.89
C LEU A 287 -9.68 4.15 -30.65
N TRP A 288 -8.56 4.84 -30.86
CA TRP A 288 -7.82 5.52 -29.81
C TRP A 288 -8.64 6.74 -29.36
N GLN A 289 -9.42 6.59 -28.28
CA GLN A 289 -9.91 7.76 -27.56
C GLN A 289 -8.72 8.45 -26.92
N SER A 290 -8.62 9.76 -27.17
CA SER A 290 -7.65 10.67 -26.57
C SER A 290 -7.71 10.57 -25.04
N LEU A 291 -6.68 9.98 -24.43
CA LEU A 291 -6.43 10.13 -22.99
C LEU A 291 -6.25 11.63 -22.71
N LEU A 292 -7.17 12.19 -21.92
CA LEU A 292 -7.06 13.56 -21.44
C LEU A 292 -5.81 13.66 -20.54
N PRO A 293 -5.13 14.83 -20.48
CA PRO A 293 -3.91 15.02 -19.70
C PRO A 293 -4.01 14.56 -18.23
N ASP A 294 -5.20 14.66 -17.64
CA ASP A 294 -5.46 14.29 -16.25
C ASP A 294 -5.38 12.77 -16.02
N GLN A 295 -5.69 11.94 -17.03
CA GLN A 295 -5.62 10.48 -16.92
C GLN A 295 -4.20 9.93 -17.05
N ALA A 296 -3.31 10.62 -17.77
CA ALA A 296 -1.92 10.18 -17.93
C ALA A 296 -1.06 10.49 -16.69
N PHE A 297 -1.35 11.56 -15.95
CA PHE A 297 -0.63 11.92 -14.72
C PHE A 297 -1.02 11.04 -13.52
N SER A 298 -2.28 10.59 -13.46
CA SER A 298 -2.76 9.58 -12.51
C SER A 298 -2.04 8.22 -12.64
N PHE A 299 -1.35 7.98 -13.76
CA PHE A 299 -0.59 6.76 -13.99
C PHE A 299 0.76 6.74 -13.25
N PHE A 300 1.26 7.92 -12.83
CA PHE A 300 2.58 8.07 -12.19
C PHE A 300 2.50 8.26 -10.67
N TYR A 301 1.42 8.85 -10.16
CA TYR A 301 1.07 8.86 -8.74
C TYR A 301 -0.15 7.98 -8.54
N THR A 302 0.00 6.86 -7.84
CA THR A 302 -1.19 6.16 -7.32
C THR A 302 -1.97 7.12 -6.44
N GLN A 303 -3.30 7.10 -6.55
CA GLN A 303 -4.22 7.87 -5.72
C GLN A 303 -3.81 7.84 -4.23
N ASP A 304 -3.36 6.69 -3.74
CA ASP A 304 -2.82 6.52 -2.39
C ASP A 304 -1.75 7.53 -1.99
N TRP A 305 -0.81 7.90 -2.88
CA TRP A 305 0.24 8.88 -2.53
C TRP A 305 -0.33 10.28 -2.34
N LEU A 306 -1.35 10.65 -3.12
CA LEU A 306 -2.05 11.93 -2.96
C LEU A 306 -2.84 11.95 -1.65
N ASP A 307 -3.49 10.84 -1.31
CA ASP A 307 -4.22 10.69 -0.06
C ASP A 307 -3.25 10.72 1.14
N ILE A 308 -2.08 10.08 1.03
CA ILE A 308 -1.01 10.15 2.04
C ILE A 308 -0.51 11.58 2.23
N ASP A 309 -0.26 12.31 1.14
CA ASP A 309 0.15 13.72 1.22
C ASP A 309 -0.93 14.58 1.89
N PHE A 310 -2.20 14.33 1.58
CA PHE A 310 -3.34 14.96 2.25
C PHE A 310 -3.38 14.63 3.75
N GLY A 311 -3.24 13.36 4.13
CA GLY A 311 -3.21 12.93 5.53
C GLY A 311 -2.05 13.54 6.32
N ILE A 312 -0.87 13.66 5.69
CA ILE A 312 0.28 14.36 6.26
C ILE A 312 -0.05 15.83 6.51
N ALA A 313 -0.64 16.52 5.54
CA ALA A 313 -1.00 17.93 5.65
C ALA A 313 -2.04 18.19 6.76
N GLU A 314 -3.01 17.29 6.92
CA GLU A 314 -4.04 17.35 7.98
C GLU A 314 -3.50 16.92 9.36
N GLY A 315 -2.26 16.43 9.44
CA GLY A 315 -1.61 16.07 10.71
C GLY A 315 -2.24 14.87 11.39
N VAL A 316 -2.63 13.85 10.61
CA VAL A 316 -3.18 12.60 11.16
C VAL A 316 -2.16 11.90 12.05
N ASP A 317 -2.63 11.25 13.12
CA ASP A 317 -1.73 10.54 14.05
C ASP A 317 -1.33 9.14 13.54
N PHE A 318 -2.12 8.57 12.63
CA PHE A 318 -1.94 7.21 12.09
C PHE A 318 -2.31 7.16 10.61
N ILE A 319 -1.52 6.42 9.83
CA ILE A 319 -1.85 5.98 8.47
C ILE A 319 -1.92 4.45 8.48
N ALA A 320 -3.11 3.91 8.20
CA ALA A 320 -3.32 2.49 7.98
C ALA A 320 -3.15 2.19 6.49
N ILE A 321 -2.23 1.28 6.17
CA ILE A 321 -1.87 0.93 4.81
C ILE A 321 -2.45 -0.44 4.43
N SER A 322 -3.23 -0.46 3.36
CA SER A 322 -3.99 -1.61 2.85
C SER A 322 -3.09 -2.55 2.05
N PHE A 323 -3.40 -3.85 2.01
CA PHE A 323 -2.75 -4.90 1.23
C PHE A 323 -1.23 -5.00 1.37
N VAL A 324 -0.72 -4.87 2.60
CA VAL A 324 0.72 -4.98 2.87
C VAL A 324 1.23 -6.39 2.54
N LYS A 325 2.32 -6.47 1.77
CA LYS A 325 2.93 -7.74 1.34
C LYS A 325 4.33 -7.99 1.89
N SER A 326 5.04 -6.93 2.29
CA SER A 326 6.42 -7.04 2.80
C SER A 326 6.76 -5.88 3.72
N ALA A 327 7.81 -6.07 4.53
CA ALA A 327 8.37 -5.01 5.37
C ALA A 327 8.90 -3.81 4.56
N GLU A 328 9.33 -4.03 3.32
CA GLU A 328 9.88 -2.98 2.45
C GLU A 328 8.86 -1.86 2.19
N VAL A 329 7.59 -2.21 1.96
CA VAL A 329 6.53 -1.22 1.72
C VAL A 329 6.36 -0.31 2.94
N ILE A 330 6.36 -0.88 4.15
CA ILE A 330 6.25 -0.13 5.40
C ILE A 330 7.42 0.82 5.57
N ASN A 331 8.65 0.33 5.35
CA ASN A 331 9.86 1.14 5.47
C ASN A 331 9.90 2.28 4.45
N HIS A 332 9.42 2.03 3.23
CA HIS A 332 9.32 3.04 2.19
C HIS A 332 8.33 4.15 2.57
N LEU A 333 7.13 3.78 3.06
CA LEU A 333 6.14 4.75 3.54
C LEU A 333 6.68 5.57 4.71
N LYS A 334 7.31 4.94 5.70
CA LYS A 334 7.94 5.65 6.83
C LYS A 334 9.00 6.65 6.36
N SER A 335 9.85 6.25 5.41
CA SER A 335 10.85 7.13 4.82
C SER A 335 10.23 8.31 4.07
N TYR A 336 9.13 8.06 3.35
CA TYR A 336 8.37 9.08 2.63
C TYR A 336 7.75 10.12 3.58
N ILE A 337 7.09 9.65 4.66
CA ILE A 337 6.53 10.52 5.71
C ILE A 337 7.63 11.36 6.35
N ALA A 338 8.74 10.74 6.74
CA ALA A 338 9.86 11.43 7.38
C ALA A 338 10.46 12.53 6.50
N ALA A 339 10.50 12.33 5.18
CA ALA A 339 11.02 13.31 4.22
C ALA A 339 10.11 14.54 4.04
N ARG A 340 8.79 14.38 4.17
CA ARG A 340 7.79 15.44 3.95
C ARG A 340 7.38 16.17 5.21
N ALA A 341 7.36 15.47 6.33
CA ALA A 341 6.88 15.99 7.59
C ALA A 341 7.99 15.86 8.64
N CYS A 342 9.03 16.69 8.49
CA CYS A 342 10.17 16.69 9.40
C CYS A 342 9.70 16.98 10.84
N GLY A 343 9.84 16.00 11.73
CA GLY A 343 9.38 16.06 13.12
C GLY A 343 7.94 15.60 13.37
N SER A 344 7.22 15.15 12.33
CA SER A 344 5.93 14.48 12.49
C SER A 344 6.14 13.01 12.84
N GLU A 345 5.46 12.54 13.89
CA GLU A 345 5.50 11.17 14.38
C GLU A 345 4.20 10.45 14.00
N ILE A 346 3.89 10.43 12.70
CA ILE A 346 2.75 9.66 12.17
C ILE A 346 3.11 8.18 12.24
N ALA A 347 2.29 7.40 12.92
CA ALA A 347 2.49 5.97 13.04
C ALA A 347 1.87 5.22 11.85
N VAL A 348 2.57 4.19 11.35
CA VAL A 348 2.11 3.34 10.25
C VAL A 348 1.51 2.04 10.79
N ILE A 349 0.25 1.80 10.47
CA ILE A 349 -0.49 0.59 10.84
C ILE A 349 -0.61 -0.32 9.60
N ALA A 350 -0.05 -1.52 9.65
CA ALA A 350 -0.18 -2.47 8.54
C ALA A 350 -1.51 -3.22 8.60
N LYS A 351 -2.30 -3.17 7.52
CA LYS A 351 -3.55 -3.94 7.42
C LYS A 351 -3.25 -5.36 6.93
N MET A 352 -3.59 -6.33 7.77
CA MET A 352 -3.39 -7.77 7.56
C MET A 352 -4.59 -8.34 6.82
N GLU A 353 -4.50 -8.27 5.50
CA GLU A 353 -5.61 -8.52 4.57
C GLU A 353 -5.31 -9.63 3.58
N SER A 354 -4.03 -10.00 3.40
CA SER A 354 -3.61 -10.87 2.30
C SER A 354 -2.90 -12.14 2.79
N VAL A 355 -2.93 -13.19 1.97
CA VAL A 355 -2.14 -14.41 2.21
C VAL A 355 -0.65 -14.09 2.33
N ASP A 356 -0.14 -13.14 1.54
CA ASP A 356 1.27 -12.76 1.59
C ASP A 356 1.62 -12.03 2.89
N SER A 357 0.70 -11.22 3.42
CA SER A 357 0.86 -10.61 4.75
C SER A 357 0.99 -11.67 5.85
N LEU A 358 0.27 -12.79 5.73
CA LEU A 358 0.36 -13.89 6.70
C LEU A 358 1.66 -14.69 6.58
N LYS A 359 2.23 -14.82 5.38
CA LYS A 359 3.55 -15.46 5.15
C LYS A 359 4.67 -14.62 5.73
N ASN A 360 4.60 -13.30 5.55
CA ASN A 360 5.61 -12.33 5.97
C ASN A 360 5.23 -11.60 7.27
N LEU A 361 4.41 -12.24 8.11
CA LEU A 361 3.71 -11.59 9.21
C LEU A 361 4.68 -10.92 10.21
N GLU A 362 5.73 -11.63 10.60
CA GLU A 362 6.68 -11.15 11.61
C GLU A 362 7.48 -9.93 11.11
N GLU A 363 8.04 -10.00 9.90
CA GLU A 363 8.82 -8.88 9.35
C GLU A 363 7.95 -7.62 9.14
N ILE A 364 6.70 -7.79 8.72
CA ILE A 364 5.78 -6.67 8.51
C ILE A 364 5.43 -6.01 9.86
N ILE A 365 5.08 -6.80 10.87
CA ILE A 365 4.75 -6.26 12.21
C ILE A 365 5.97 -5.58 12.84
N GLN A 366 7.16 -6.16 12.71
CA GLN A 366 8.39 -5.56 13.21
C GLN A 366 8.66 -4.19 12.57
N ALA A 367 8.49 -4.08 11.24
CA ALA A 367 8.66 -2.82 10.51
C ALA A 367 7.57 -1.78 10.81
N SER A 368 6.38 -2.21 11.21
CA SER A 368 5.20 -1.35 11.44
C SER A 368 5.16 -0.76 12.85
N ASP A 369 4.33 0.26 13.07
CA ASP A 369 4.06 0.82 14.41
C ASP A 369 2.85 0.17 15.08
N GLY A 370 2.09 -0.63 14.32
CA GLY A 370 0.95 -1.43 14.77
C GLY A 370 0.40 -2.25 13.61
N ALA A 371 -0.63 -3.04 13.87
CA ALA A 371 -1.33 -3.79 12.83
C ALA A 371 -2.85 -3.69 12.97
N MET A 372 -3.56 -3.98 11.88
CA MET A 372 -5.00 -4.10 11.85
C MET A 372 -5.37 -5.44 11.20
N VAL A 373 -6.12 -6.27 11.91
CA VAL A 373 -6.73 -7.47 11.35
C VAL A 373 -8.00 -7.05 10.61
N ALA A 374 -7.91 -6.87 9.30
CA ALA A 374 -9.04 -6.49 8.45
C ALA A 374 -9.71 -7.76 7.92
N ARG A 375 -10.72 -8.21 8.67
CA ARG A 375 -11.27 -9.58 8.57
C ARG A 375 -12.09 -9.80 7.30
N GLY A 376 -12.69 -8.75 6.76
CA GLY A 376 -13.45 -8.80 5.51
C GLY A 376 -12.54 -9.24 4.36
N ASP A 377 -11.49 -8.45 4.12
CA ASP A 377 -10.52 -8.71 3.05
C ASP A 377 -9.73 -9.98 3.33
N LEU A 378 -9.30 -10.19 4.58
CA LEU A 378 -8.60 -11.42 4.95
C LEU A 378 -9.45 -12.67 4.66
N GLY A 379 -10.75 -12.64 5.00
CA GLY A 379 -11.68 -13.73 4.73
C GLY A 379 -11.98 -13.96 3.24
N ALA A 380 -11.71 -12.97 2.37
CA ALA A 380 -11.74 -13.17 0.92
C ALA A 380 -10.47 -13.85 0.39
N GLN A 381 -9.36 -13.80 1.14
CA GLN A 381 -8.06 -14.30 0.72
C GLN A 381 -7.69 -15.67 1.32
N ILE A 382 -8.29 -16.05 2.44
CA ILE A 382 -8.09 -17.37 3.10
C ILE A 382 -9.43 -18.06 3.36
N PRO A 383 -9.46 -19.41 3.51
CA PRO A 383 -10.68 -20.11 3.90
C PRO A 383 -11.28 -19.52 5.18
N LEU A 384 -12.59 -19.32 5.21
CA LEU A 384 -13.29 -18.60 6.29
C LEU A 384 -13.03 -19.21 7.68
N GLU A 385 -12.85 -20.52 7.76
CA GLU A 385 -12.57 -21.23 9.01
C GLU A 385 -11.17 -20.94 9.56
N GLN A 386 -10.26 -20.41 8.74
CA GLN A 386 -8.90 -20.05 9.15
C GLN A 386 -8.82 -18.63 9.73
N VAL A 387 -9.74 -17.74 9.37
CA VAL A 387 -9.74 -16.33 9.80
C VAL A 387 -9.62 -16.16 11.33
N PRO A 388 -10.37 -16.90 12.18
CA PRO A 388 -10.23 -16.77 13.62
C PRO A 388 -8.83 -17.12 14.14
N SER A 389 -8.21 -18.15 13.56
CA SER A 389 -6.85 -18.58 13.95
C SER A 389 -5.77 -17.60 13.46
N ALA A 390 -5.94 -17.03 12.27
CA ALA A 390 -5.07 -15.97 11.76
C ALA A 390 -5.16 -14.72 12.62
N GLN A 391 -6.37 -14.27 12.99
CA GLN A 391 -6.58 -13.15 13.92
C GLN A 391 -5.83 -13.37 15.23
N GLN A 392 -6.02 -14.54 15.87
CA GLN A 392 -5.36 -14.86 17.13
C GLN A 392 -3.83 -14.78 17.00
N LYS A 393 -3.28 -15.35 15.92
CA LYS A 393 -1.83 -15.32 15.66
C LYS A 393 -1.31 -13.89 15.50
N ILE A 394 -2.02 -13.04 14.75
CA ILE A 394 -1.64 -11.63 14.54
C ILE A 394 -1.67 -10.89 15.88
N VAL A 395 -2.76 -11.02 16.65
CA VAL A 395 -2.92 -10.33 17.95
C VAL A 395 -1.82 -10.75 18.93
N GLN A 396 -1.52 -12.04 19.02
CA GLN A 396 -0.45 -12.56 19.87
C GLN A 396 0.92 -11.99 19.48
N LEU A 397 1.26 -12.02 18.19
CA LEU A 397 2.56 -11.54 17.72
C LEU A 397 2.72 -10.03 17.90
N CYS A 398 1.68 -9.25 17.62
CA CYS A 398 1.68 -7.81 17.89
C CYS A 398 1.95 -7.51 19.36
N ARG A 399 1.27 -8.20 20.28
CA ARG A 399 1.50 -8.04 21.72
C ARG A 399 2.91 -8.46 22.12
N GLN A 400 3.43 -9.58 21.60
CA GLN A 400 4.81 -10.02 21.84
C GLN A 400 5.82 -8.94 21.42
N LEU A 401 5.60 -8.27 20.29
CA LEU A 401 6.48 -7.25 19.73
C LEU A 401 6.20 -5.81 20.23
N ASN A 402 5.37 -5.63 21.27
CA ASN A 402 4.96 -4.31 21.78
C ASN A 402 4.35 -3.41 20.70
N LYS A 403 3.55 -3.99 19.80
CA LYS A 403 2.83 -3.28 18.73
C LYS A 403 1.32 -3.32 19.02
N PRO A 404 0.61 -2.17 19.03
CA PRO A 404 -0.84 -2.18 19.15
C PRO A 404 -1.49 -2.88 17.97
N VAL A 405 -2.58 -3.60 18.25
CA VAL A 405 -3.36 -4.31 17.23
C VAL A 405 -4.84 -3.93 17.27
N ILE A 406 -5.41 -3.71 16.09
CA ILE A 406 -6.82 -3.41 15.88
C ILE A 406 -7.49 -4.64 15.29
N VAL A 407 -8.65 -5.05 15.79
CA VAL A 407 -9.52 -6.02 15.11
C VAL A 407 -10.65 -5.26 14.43
N ALA A 408 -10.78 -5.45 13.12
CA ALA A 408 -11.63 -4.65 12.25
C ALA A 408 -12.56 -5.50 11.36
N SER A 409 -13.60 -4.82 10.86
CA SER A 409 -14.63 -5.33 9.93
C SER A 409 -15.57 -6.37 10.53
N GLN A 410 -16.87 -6.28 10.23
CA GLN A 410 -17.90 -7.29 10.55
C GLN A 410 -18.04 -7.64 12.04
N LEU A 411 -17.75 -6.71 12.96
CA LEU A 411 -17.94 -6.94 14.40
C LEU A 411 -19.42 -6.85 14.79
N LEU A 412 -20.16 -5.87 14.24
CA LEU A 412 -21.57 -5.64 14.49
C LEU A 412 -22.32 -5.36 13.18
N GLU A 413 -21.96 -6.05 12.09
CA GLU A 413 -22.42 -5.80 10.71
C GLU A 413 -23.94 -5.62 10.58
N SER A 414 -24.73 -6.49 11.23
CA SER A 414 -26.19 -6.43 11.21
C SER A 414 -26.74 -5.11 11.76
N MET A 415 -25.96 -4.40 12.57
CA MET A 415 -26.35 -3.11 13.14
C MET A 415 -26.31 -1.94 12.16
N ILE A 416 -25.84 -2.17 10.92
CA ILE A 416 -26.05 -1.23 9.82
C ILE A 416 -27.55 -1.05 9.55
N GLU A 417 -28.30 -2.15 9.52
CA GLU A 417 -29.73 -2.17 9.21
C GLU A 417 -30.63 -2.31 10.45
N TYR A 418 -30.16 -2.98 11.50
CA TYR A 418 -30.96 -3.35 12.66
C TYR A 418 -30.47 -2.69 13.95
N PRO A 419 -31.37 -2.35 14.91
CA PRO A 419 -30.97 -1.65 16.12
C PRO A 419 -30.29 -2.54 17.17
N THR A 420 -30.19 -3.85 16.94
CA THR A 420 -29.69 -4.85 17.87
C THR A 420 -28.81 -5.86 17.15
N PRO A 421 -27.66 -6.24 17.72
CA PRO A 421 -26.77 -7.21 17.10
C PRO A 421 -27.32 -8.64 17.23
N THR A 422 -26.75 -9.53 16.44
CA THR A 422 -26.92 -10.97 16.61
C THR A 422 -26.12 -11.50 17.80
N ARG A 423 -26.44 -12.71 18.26
CA ARG A 423 -25.66 -13.39 19.31
C ARG A 423 -24.25 -13.77 18.83
N ALA A 424 -24.10 -14.06 17.54
CA ALA A 424 -22.82 -14.40 16.94
C ALA A 424 -21.87 -13.18 16.96
N GLU A 425 -22.36 -12.00 16.61
CA GLU A 425 -21.60 -10.74 16.68
C GLU A 425 -21.18 -10.40 18.11
N VAL A 426 -22.07 -10.57 19.09
CA VAL A 426 -21.70 -10.38 20.51
C VAL A 426 -20.62 -11.37 20.94
N ALA A 427 -20.69 -12.62 20.50
CA ALA A 427 -19.67 -13.63 20.78
C ALA A 427 -18.33 -13.29 20.10
N ASP A 428 -18.37 -12.77 18.88
CA ASP A 428 -17.19 -12.36 18.12
C ASP A 428 -16.47 -11.16 18.76
N VAL A 429 -17.21 -10.11 19.13
CA VAL A 429 -16.67 -8.99 19.93
C VAL A 429 -16.07 -9.50 21.23
N SER A 430 -16.75 -10.43 21.91
CA SER A 430 -16.26 -10.99 23.16
C SER A 430 -14.94 -11.73 22.97
N GLU A 431 -14.79 -12.48 21.88
CA GLU A 431 -13.58 -13.24 21.59
C GLU A 431 -12.41 -12.33 21.21
N ALA A 432 -12.64 -11.28 20.41
CA ALA A 432 -11.60 -10.30 20.09
C ALA A 432 -11.04 -9.61 21.36
N VAL A 433 -11.90 -9.32 22.34
CA VAL A 433 -11.49 -8.77 23.65
C VAL A 433 -10.74 -9.81 24.49
N ARG A 434 -11.20 -11.07 24.50
CA ARG A 434 -10.50 -12.17 25.18
C ARG A 434 -9.10 -12.42 24.63
N GLN A 435 -8.91 -12.23 23.33
CA GLN A 435 -7.61 -12.30 22.67
C GLN A 435 -6.70 -11.11 23.01
N ARG A 436 -7.20 -10.12 23.77
CA ARG A 436 -6.46 -8.95 24.25
C ARG A 436 -6.04 -7.99 23.13
N ALA A 437 -6.84 -7.87 22.06
CA ALA A 437 -6.65 -6.84 21.03
C ALA A 437 -6.72 -5.43 21.65
N ASP A 438 -5.86 -4.50 21.24
CA ASP A 438 -5.78 -3.17 21.83
C ASP A 438 -7.01 -2.31 21.51
N ALA A 439 -7.57 -2.47 20.31
CA ALA A 439 -8.76 -1.76 19.87
C ALA A 439 -9.65 -2.62 18.96
N LEU A 440 -10.93 -2.26 18.94
CA LEU A 440 -11.95 -2.79 18.04
C LEU A 440 -12.47 -1.66 17.16
N MET A 441 -12.78 -1.95 15.89
CA MET A 441 -13.19 -0.95 14.91
C MET A 441 -14.59 -1.21 14.37
N LEU A 442 -15.43 -0.17 14.36
CA LEU A 442 -16.68 -0.15 13.57
C LEU A 442 -16.36 0.46 12.21
N SER A 443 -16.91 -0.13 11.16
CA SER A 443 -16.77 0.30 9.77
C SER A 443 -18.10 0.86 9.29
N GLY A 444 -18.85 0.09 8.49
CA GLY A 444 -20.15 0.47 7.94
C GLY A 444 -21.17 0.83 9.03
N GLU A 445 -21.10 0.18 10.19
CA GLU A 445 -22.02 0.42 11.32
C GLU A 445 -22.01 1.88 11.78
N SER A 446 -20.83 2.52 11.73
CA SER A 446 -20.64 3.90 12.17
C SER A 446 -20.69 4.90 11.01
N ALA A 447 -20.23 4.50 9.82
CA ALA A 447 -20.11 5.39 8.66
C ALA A 447 -21.44 5.62 7.94
N MET A 448 -22.23 4.57 7.77
CA MET A 448 -23.47 4.60 6.96
C MET A 448 -24.66 3.86 7.60
N GLY A 449 -24.46 3.27 8.78
CA GLY A 449 -25.49 2.54 9.50
C GLY A 449 -26.62 3.42 10.01
N GLN A 450 -27.80 2.82 10.20
CA GLN A 450 -28.98 3.50 10.75
C GLN A 450 -28.88 3.71 12.28
N TYR A 451 -27.97 3.00 12.96
CA TYR A 451 -27.85 2.98 14.42
C TYR A 451 -26.40 3.14 14.95
N PRO A 452 -25.62 4.14 14.50
CA PRO A 452 -24.20 4.26 14.80
C PRO A 452 -23.90 4.40 16.30
N GLU A 453 -24.69 5.23 17.02
CA GLU A 453 -24.53 5.40 18.47
C GLU A 453 -24.84 4.11 19.25
N LYS A 454 -25.82 3.32 18.79
CA LYS A 454 -26.16 2.04 19.42
C LYS A 454 -25.09 1.00 19.17
N ALA A 455 -24.55 0.92 17.95
CA ALA A 455 -23.43 0.04 17.63
C ALA A 455 -22.23 0.34 18.54
N LEU A 456 -21.88 1.62 18.70
CA LEU A 456 -20.82 2.04 19.63
C LEU A 456 -21.14 1.68 21.09
N ALA A 457 -22.38 1.89 21.54
CA ALA A 457 -22.81 1.55 22.90
C ALA A 457 -22.74 0.04 23.17
N VAL A 458 -23.15 -0.79 22.20
CA VAL A 458 -23.07 -2.25 22.26
C VAL A 458 -21.61 -2.69 22.32
N LEU A 459 -20.76 -2.22 21.40
CA LEU A 459 -19.34 -2.56 21.35
C LEU A 459 -18.68 -2.26 22.70
N ARG A 460 -18.90 -1.05 23.23
CA ARG A 460 -18.41 -0.65 24.56
C ARG A 460 -18.95 -1.53 25.69
N SER A 461 -20.26 -1.80 25.71
CA SER A 461 -20.89 -2.56 26.79
C SER A 461 -20.37 -4.01 26.83
N VAL A 462 -20.19 -4.65 25.68
CA VAL A 462 -19.65 -6.00 25.58
C VAL A 462 -18.19 -6.01 26.03
N SER A 463 -17.34 -5.13 25.50
CA SER A 463 -15.92 -5.07 25.87
C SER A 463 -15.71 -4.85 27.37
N VAL A 464 -16.38 -3.87 27.95
CA VAL A 464 -16.29 -3.59 29.40
C VAL A 464 -16.75 -4.78 30.23
N ARG A 465 -17.80 -5.49 29.81
CA ARG A 465 -18.28 -6.68 30.54
C ARG A 465 -17.25 -7.81 30.52
N ILE A 466 -16.63 -8.07 29.38
CA ILE A 466 -15.63 -9.13 29.21
C ILE A 466 -14.34 -8.81 29.97
N GLU A 467 -13.85 -7.57 29.86
CA GLU A 467 -12.70 -7.10 30.65
C GLU A 467 -12.95 -7.24 32.15
N LYS A 468 -14.16 -6.85 32.62
CA LYS A 468 -14.54 -7.00 34.02
C LYS A 468 -14.59 -8.46 34.45
N TRP A 469 -15.21 -9.32 33.65
CA TRP A 469 -15.30 -10.76 33.93
C TRP A 469 -13.92 -11.40 34.06
N TRP A 470 -12.97 -11.01 33.20
CA TRP A 470 -11.59 -11.50 33.25
C TRP A 470 -10.91 -11.21 34.60
N ARG A 471 -11.12 -10.00 35.13
CA ARG A 471 -10.61 -9.58 36.44
C ARG A 471 -11.30 -10.33 37.58
N GLU A 472 -12.62 -10.51 37.51
CA GLU A 472 -13.42 -11.22 38.50
C GLU A 472 -12.97 -12.69 38.65
N GLU A 473 -12.67 -13.36 37.55
CA GLU A 473 -12.20 -14.75 37.53
C GLU A 473 -10.72 -14.91 37.89
N LYS A 474 -10.00 -13.82 38.19
CA LYS A 474 -8.55 -13.81 38.41
C LYS A 474 -7.80 -14.61 37.35
N CYS A 475 -8.20 -14.44 36.09
CA CYS A 475 -7.58 -15.10 34.96
C CYS A 475 -6.19 -14.50 34.73
N HIS A 476 -5.21 -14.90 35.54
CA HIS A 476 -3.83 -14.50 35.38
C HIS A 476 -3.26 -15.23 34.16
N GLU A 477 -3.05 -14.49 33.09
CA GLU A 477 -2.42 -15.02 31.90
C GLU A 477 -0.93 -15.24 32.20
N ALA A 478 -0.50 -16.50 32.21
CA ALA A 478 0.91 -16.86 32.31
C ALA A 478 1.63 -16.65 30.95
N MET A 479 1.32 -15.57 30.23
CA MET A 479 1.96 -15.32 28.94
C MET A 479 3.38 -14.82 29.19
N GLU A 480 4.36 -15.63 28.80
CA GLU A 480 5.75 -15.21 28.71
C GLU A 480 5.87 -14.20 27.56
N LEU A 481 6.00 -12.93 27.91
CA LEU A 481 6.32 -11.87 26.95
C LEU A 481 7.82 -11.96 26.64
N PRO A 482 8.21 -12.10 25.37
CA PRO A 482 9.62 -12.06 25.00
C PRO A 482 10.19 -10.66 25.24
N ASP A 483 11.49 -10.59 25.52
CA ASP A 483 12.22 -9.33 25.58
C ASP A 483 12.21 -8.65 24.22
N VAL A 484 11.87 -7.36 24.19
CA VAL A 484 11.82 -6.56 22.95
C VAL A 484 12.91 -5.48 22.93
N GLY A 485 13.46 -5.12 24.09
CA GLY A 485 14.54 -4.15 24.19
C GLY A 485 15.77 -4.56 23.38
N THR A 486 16.17 -3.72 22.42
CA THR A 486 17.41 -3.93 21.64
C THR A 486 18.60 -3.23 22.29
N LEU A 487 18.36 -2.11 22.97
CA LEU A 487 19.34 -1.36 23.74
C LEU A 487 19.18 -1.66 25.23
N PHE A 488 20.29 -1.57 25.99
CA PHE A 488 20.27 -1.80 27.44
C PHE A 488 19.29 -0.89 28.19
N ALA A 489 19.13 0.36 27.76
CA ALA A 489 18.16 1.30 28.35
C ALA A 489 16.69 0.90 28.10
N ASP A 490 16.41 0.25 26.97
CA ASP A 490 15.08 -0.27 26.65
C ASP A 490 14.77 -1.47 27.54
N SER A 491 15.75 -2.36 27.74
CA SER A 491 15.62 -3.51 28.64
C SER A 491 15.35 -3.08 30.09
N ILE A 492 15.98 -2.00 30.57
CA ILE A 492 15.67 -1.44 31.90
C ILE A 492 14.22 -0.97 31.97
N SER A 493 13.78 -0.21 30.97
CA SER A 493 12.43 0.35 30.91
C SER A 493 11.37 -0.77 30.84
N GLU A 494 11.68 -1.82 30.09
CA GLU A 494 10.88 -3.04 29.95
C GLU A 494 10.77 -3.78 31.28
N GLU A 495 11.87 -4.05 31.97
CA GLU A 495 11.86 -4.76 33.26
C GLU A 495 11.12 -3.95 34.35
N ILE A 496 11.30 -2.63 34.35
CA ILE A 496 10.55 -1.72 35.22
C ILE A 496 9.04 -1.84 34.97
N CYS A 497 8.60 -1.82 33.71
CA CYS A 497 7.18 -1.90 33.36
C CYS A 497 6.60 -3.28 33.68
N ASN A 498 7.32 -4.36 33.34
CA ASN A 498 6.93 -5.74 33.66
C ASN A 498 6.76 -5.92 35.17
N SER A 499 7.73 -5.44 35.95
CA SER A 499 7.69 -5.48 37.42
C SER A 499 6.54 -4.62 37.97
N ALA A 500 6.35 -3.40 37.48
CA ALA A 500 5.28 -2.51 37.93
C ALA A 500 3.89 -3.10 37.66
N ALA A 501 3.66 -3.70 36.50
CA ALA A 501 2.40 -4.38 36.18
C ALA A 501 2.16 -5.60 37.10
N LYS A 502 3.22 -6.39 37.37
CA LYS A 502 3.14 -7.52 38.30
C LYS A 502 2.85 -7.09 39.73
N ILE A 503 3.49 -6.01 40.21
CA ILE A 503 3.24 -5.44 41.53
C ILE A 503 1.80 -4.91 41.59
N ALA A 504 1.33 -4.21 40.55
CA ALA A 504 -0.03 -3.67 40.48
C ALA A 504 -1.08 -4.77 40.64
N ASN A 505 -0.93 -5.87 39.91
CA ASN A 505 -1.86 -7.00 39.98
C ASN A 505 -1.79 -7.71 41.33
N ASN A 506 -0.58 -7.95 41.86
CA ASN A 506 -0.39 -8.64 43.14
C ASN A 506 -0.91 -7.85 44.34
N LEU A 507 -0.79 -6.52 44.30
CA LEU A 507 -1.26 -5.63 45.36
C LEU A 507 -2.71 -5.18 45.14
N GLU A 508 -3.36 -5.64 44.07
CA GLU A 508 -4.69 -5.19 43.65
C GLU A 508 -4.78 -3.65 43.62
N ALA A 509 -3.75 -3.01 43.04
CA ALA A 509 -3.65 -1.55 42.97
C ALA A 509 -4.83 -0.92 42.22
N ASP A 510 -5.25 0.27 42.66
CA ASP A 510 -6.39 0.97 42.07
C ASP A 510 -6.04 1.61 40.72
N ALA A 511 -4.77 2.02 40.52
CA ALA A 511 -4.29 2.56 39.25
C ALA A 511 -2.76 2.50 39.06
N LEU A 512 -2.34 2.53 37.79
CA LEU A 512 -0.96 2.77 37.37
C LEU A 512 -0.83 4.18 36.79
N PHE A 513 0.17 4.93 37.23
CA PHE A 513 0.53 6.23 36.67
C PHE A 513 1.82 6.08 35.87
N VAL A 514 1.83 6.61 34.65
CA VAL A 514 3.03 6.64 33.81
C VAL A 514 3.28 8.05 33.29
N TYR A 515 4.43 8.61 33.64
CA TYR A 515 4.89 9.90 33.13
C TYR A 515 5.84 9.66 31.96
N THR A 516 5.39 9.97 30.74
CA THR A 516 6.11 9.61 29.52
C THR A 516 6.27 10.78 28.55
N LYS A 517 7.45 10.85 27.91
CA LYS A 517 7.74 11.87 26.90
C LYS A 517 7.38 11.39 25.50
N THR A 518 7.73 10.14 25.16
CA THR A 518 7.54 9.56 23.82
C THR A 518 6.37 8.57 23.75
N GLY A 519 5.89 8.09 24.89
CA GLY A 519 4.87 7.04 24.99
C GLY A 519 5.43 5.63 25.21
N HIS A 520 6.75 5.45 25.22
CA HIS A 520 7.37 4.12 25.22
C HIS A 520 7.06 3.29 26.48
N MET A 521 7.28 3.82 27.70
CA MET A 521 6.92 3.08 28.92
C MET A 521 5.41 2.86 29.07
N ALA A 522 4.58 3.79 28.56
CA ALA A 522 3.14 3.61 28.54
C ALA A 522 2.73 2.42 27.64
N SER A 523 3.39 2.28 26.49
CA SER A 523 3.22 1.12 25.60
C SER A 523 3.62 -0.19 26.29
N LEU A 524 4.78 -0.22 26.94
CA LEU A 524 5.28 -1.41 27.64
C LEU A 524 4.34 -1.83 28.79
N LEU A 525 3.83 -0.88 29.57
CA LEU A 525 2.81 -1.17 30.58
C LEU A 525 1.53 -1.71 29.96
N SER A 526 1.03 -1.08 28.88
CA SER A 526 -0.16 -1.53 28.17
C SER A 526 0.00 -2.97 27.65
N ARG A 527 1.18 -3.32 27.12
CA ARG A 527 1.53 -4.66 26.65
C ARG A 527 1.38 -5.74 27.73
N CYS A 528 1.68 -5.38 28.99
CA CYS A 528 1.53 -6.27 30.15
C CYS A 528 0.06 -6.54 30.51
N ARG A 529 -0.87 -5.70 30.04
CA ARG A 529 -2.31 -5.77 30.29
C ARG A 529 -2.66 -5.89 31.80
N PRO A 530 -2.18 -4.94 32.65
CA PRO A 530 -2.52 -4.93 34.07
C PRO A 530 -4.03 -4.81 34.29
N ASP A 531 -4.51 -5.30 35.43
CA ASP A 531 -5.95 -5.32 35.76
C ASP A 531 -6.49 -3.93 36.12
N CYS A 532 -5.61 -3.04 36.58
CA CYS A 532 -5.94 -1.65 36.90
C CYS A 532 -5.82 -0.72 35.67
N PRO A 533 -6.56 0.41 35.64
CA PRO A 533 -6.40 1.42 34.60
C PRO A 533 -5.00 2.04 34.64
N ILE A 534 -4.48 2.42 33.46
CA ILE A 534 -3.18 3.08 33.32
C ILE A 534 -3.42 4.53 32.92
N PHE A 535 -3.13 5.47 33.81
CA PHE A 535 -3.17 6.89 33.52
C PHE A 535 -1.81 7.34 32.97
N ALA A 536 -1.79 7.74 31.70
CA ALA A 536 -0.58 8.17 31.02
C ALA A 536 -0.52 9.69 30.93
N PHE A 537 0.56 10.29 31.44
CA PHE A 537 0.77 11.73 31.42
C PHE A 537 1.88 12.05 30.44
N THR A 538 1.65 13.03 29.56
CA THR A 538 2.62 13.49 28.56
C THR A 538 2.53 15.00 28.34
N THR A 539 3.60 15.61 27.83
CA THR A 539 3.63 17.07 27.56
C THR A 539 3.06 17.43 26.19
N THR A 540 3.02 16.48 25.25
CA THR A 540 2.66 16.72 23.84
C THR A 540 1.27 16.20 23.49
N THR A 541 0.56 16.91 22.61
CA THR A 541 -0.78 16.50 22.17
C THR A 541 -0.74 15.28 21.26
N SER A 542 0.28 15.15 20.40
CA SER A 542 0.40 14.05 19.45
C SER A 542 0.59 12.71 20.17
N VAL A 543 1.51 12.63 21.13
CA VAL A 543 1.66 11.44 22.00
C VAL A 543 0.35 11.13 22.72
N ARG A 544 -0.31 12.14 23.32
CA ARG A 544 -1.59 11.93 24.00
C ARG A 544 -2.63 11.29 23.07
N ARG A 545 -2.73 11.73 21.81
CA ARG A 545 -3.69 11.17 20.84
C ARG A 545 -3.34 9.73 20.49
N ARG A 546 -2.07 9.44 20.16
CA ARG A 546 -1.62 8.09 19.81
C ARG A 546 -1.82 7.06 20.92
N LEU A 547 -1.60 7.44 22.18
CA LEU A 547 -1.77 6.54 23.32
C LEU A 547 -3.22 6.04 23.48
N ASN A 548 -4.23 6.67 22.89
CA ASN A 548 -5.62 6.16 22.94
C ASN A 548 -5.80 4.84 22.20
N LEU A 549 -4.87 4.46 21.31
CA LEU A 549 -4.96 3.20 20.57
C LEU A 549 -4.61 1.99 21.45
N GLN A 550 -3.86 2.18 22.55
CA GLN A 550 -3.29 1.07 23.31
C GLN A 550 -4.18 0.67 24.49
N TRP A 551 -4.24 -0.63 24.76
CA TRP A 551 -5.11 -1.20 25.79
C TRP A 551 -4.94 -0.53 27.16
N GLY A 552 -6.07 -0.16 27.79
CA GLY A 552 -6.12 0.29 29.19
C GLY A 552 -5.48 1.66 29.48
N LEU A 553 -4.88 2.32 28.47
CA LEU A 553 -4.33 3.66 28.63
C LEU A 553 -5.42 4.73 28.65
N ILE A 554 -5.29 5.67 29.59
CA ILE A 554 -6.11 6.88 29.69
C ILE A 554 -5.16 8.08 29.67
N PRO A 555 -4.93 8.69 28.49
CA PRO A 555 -3.88 9.68 28.33
C PRO A 555 -4.31 11.12 28.68
N PHE A 556 -3.45 11.84 29.38
CA PHE A 556 -3.60 13.26 29.72
C PHE A 556 -2.41 14.07 29.26
N ARG A 557 -2.69 15.30 28.83
CA ARG A 557 -1.64 16.30 28.57
C ARG A 557 -1.42 17.13 29.82
N LEU A 558 -0.19 17.12 30.35
CA LEU A 558 0.24 17.89 31.51
C LEU A 558 1.64 18.47 31.29
N SER A 559 1.89 19.65 31.85
CA SER A 559 3.25 20.16 32.02
C SER A 559 3.89 19.51 33.24
N PHE A 560 5.15 19.09 33.07
CA PHE A 560 5.98 18.49 34.13
C PHE A 560 6.86 19.54 34.79
N TYR A 561 7.06 19.38 36.09
CA TYR A 561 8.10 20.02 36.88
C TYR A 561 9.27 19.04 37.09
N ASP A 562 10.44 19.56 37.47
CA ASP A 562 11.60 18.72 37.83
C ASP A 562 11.35 17.90 39.10
N ASP A 563 10.47 18.39 39.98
CA ASP A 563 10.04 17.70 41.19
C ASP A 563 8.86 16.75 40.89
N MET A 564 9.08 15.45 41.11
CA MET A 564 8.06 14.42 40.93
C MET A 564 6.95 14.50 41.97
N ASP A 565 7.23 14.93 43.20
CA ASP A 565 6.19 15.04 44.23
C ASP A 565 5.21 16.16 43.87
N ALA A 566 5.70 17.28 43.32
CA ALA A 566 4.86 18.32 42.75
C ALA A 566 4.01 17.81 41.57
N ASN A 567 4.58 17.00 40.67
CA ASN A 567 3.84 16.39 39.56
C ASN A 567 2.72 15.47 40.07
N LEU A 568 3.02 14.62 41.05
CA LEU A 568 2.06 13.70 41.66
C LEU A 568 0.90 14.45 42.33
N ASN A 569 1.19 15.46 43.14
CA ASN A 569 0.16 16.25 43.82
C ASN A 569 -0.79 16.97 42.84
N LYS A 570 -0.24 17.48 41.74
CA LYS A 570 -1.02 18.08 40.65
C LYS A 570 -1.91 17.05 39.95
N THR A 571 -1.36 15.87 39.66
CA THR A 571 -2.09 14.75 39.07
C THR A 571 -3.22 14.27 39.98
N PHE A 572 -2.96 14.08 41.28
CA PHE A 572 -3.97 13.67 42.24
C PHE A 572 -5.12 14.68 42.31
N SER A 573 -4.81 15.97 42.36
CA SER A 573 -5.82 17.04 42.37
C SER A 573 -6.68 17.00 41.10
N LEU A 574 -6.06 16.82 39.93
CA LEU A 574 -6.76 16.73 38.66
C LEU A 574 -7.69 15.51 38.58
N LEU A 575 -7.19 14.33 38.91
CA LEU A 575 -7.95 13.08 38.77
C LEU A 575 -9.08 12.97 39.81
N LYS A 576 -8.86 13.46 41.04
CA LYS A 576 -9.94 13.58 42.05
C LYS A 576 -11.04 14.51 41.59
N ALA A 577 -10.69 15.67 41.02
CA ALA A 577 -11.67 16.62 40.49
C ALA A 577 -12.51 16.02 39.34
N ARG A 578 -11.97 15.03 38.63
CA ARG A 578 -12.67 14.27 37.58
C ARG A 578 -13.37 13.01 38.07
N GLY A 579 -13.29 12.70 39.37
CA GLY A 579 -13.88 11.49 39.95
C GLY A 579 -13.24 10.19 39.46
N MET A 580 -11.99 10.23 39.01
CA MET A 580 -11.28 9.07 38.45
C MET A 580 -10.45 8.31 39.49
N ILE A 581 -10.12 8.97 40.61
CA ILE A 581 -9.47 8.39 41.79
C ILE A 581 -10.06 9.01 43.07
N LYS A 582 -9.90 8.36 44.21
CA LYS A 582 -10.32 8.83 45.55
C LYS A 582 -9.15 8.77 46.54
N SER A 583 -9.28 9.48 47.67
CA SER A 583 -8.30 9.38 48.77
C SER A 583 -8.26 7.97 49.33
N GLY A 584 -7.05 7.46 49.58
CA GLY A 584 -6.82 6.09 50.04
C GLY A 584 -6.62 5.06 48.92
N ASP A 585 -6.80 5.43 47.65
CA ASP A 585 -6.46 4.54 46.52
C ASP A 585 -4.96 4.24 46.49
N LEU A 586 -4.61 2.98 46.22
CA LEU A 586 -3.23 2.53 46.05
C LEU A 586 -2.79 2.74 44.60
N VAL A 587 -1.76 3.56 44.39
CA VAL A 587 -1.26 3.89 43.05
C VAL A 587 0.22 3.52 42.93
N ILE A 588 0.57 2.97 41.78
CA ILE A 588 1.97 2.72 41.39
C ILE A 588 2.34 3.70 40.29
N SER A 589 3.43 4.44 40.48
CA SER A 589 3.93 5.43 39.52
C SER A 589 5.24 4.98 38.90
N VAL A 590 5.34 5.09 37.58
CA VAL A 590 6.57 4.92 36.79
C VAL A 590 6.84 6.15 35.92
N SER A 591 8.10 6.42 35.60
CA SER A 591 8.49 7.65 34.89
C SER A 591 9.69 7.47 33.98
N ASP A 592 9.56 7.93 32.73
CA ASP A 592 10.66 8.05 31.75
C ASP A 592 11.74 9.04 32.23
N MET A 593 11.38 9.98 33.12
CA MET A 593 12.25 11.09 33.49
C MET A 593 13.33 10.73 34.51
N LEU A 594 13.06 9.73 35.36
CA LEU A 594 13.96 9.28 36.43
C LEU A 594 14.23 7.76 36.41
N GLN A 595 13.63 7.02 35.46
CA GLN A 595 13.69 5.55 35.36
C GLN A 595 13.51 4.86 36.72
N SER A 596 12.38 5.11 37.39
CA SER A 596 12.12 4.63 38.75
C SER A 596 10.68 4.14 38.93
N ILE A 597 10.46 3.34 39.98
CA ILE A 597 9.14 2.86 40.44
C ILE A 597 8.87 3.44 41.83
N GLN A 598 7.68 4.01 42.04
CA GLN A 598 7.22 4.50 43.34
C GLN A 598 5.83 3.93 43.67
N VAL A 599 5.63 3.44 44.89
CA VAL A 599 4.33 2.92 45.39
C VAL A 599 3.86 3.80 46.54
N MET A 600 2.63 4.32 46.45
CA MET A 600 2.11 5.28 47.43
C MET A 600 0.58 5.28 47.49
N ASN A 601 0.04 5.81 48.58
CA ASN A 601 -1.41 6.03 48.72
C ASN A 601 -1.77 7.46 48.29
N VAL A 602 -2.91 7.61 47.61
CA VAL A 602 -3.44 8.93 47.25
C VAL A 602 -3.82 9.69 48.54
N PRO A 603 -3.28 10.92 48.76
CA PRO A 603 -3.42 11.66 50.02
C PRO A 603 -4.85 12.09 50.36
#